data_AF-A0A0S2DQY9-F1
#
_entry.id   AF-A0A0S2DQY9-F1
#
_cell.length_a   1.000
_cell.length_b   1.000
_cell.length_c   1.000
_cell.angle_alpha   90.00
_cell.angle_beta   90.00
_cell.angle_gamma   90.00
#
_symmetry.space_group_name_H-M   'P 1'
#
loop_
_entity.id
_entity.type
_entity.pdbx_description
1 polymer ?
#
loop_
_entity_poly.entity_id
_entity_poly.type
_entity_poly.pdbx_seq_one_letter_code
_entity_poly.pdbx_strand_id
1 'polypeptide(L)'
;MGRIEGRASTSLPREVARNPRLDEAKVTVAMAQVDRLWDLLGPAEQTRLLRQLVNKVTVGNDTLEVHLRAGGLRATADEMQARTEAAA
;
A
#
# COMPACT_ATOMS: atom_id res chain seq x y z
N MET A 1 0.11 17.88 -11.71
CA MET A 1 0.39 16.68 -10.90
C MET A 1 -0.02 16.96 -9.47
N GLY A 2 -1.17 16.43 -9.03
CA GLY A 2 -1.70 16.68 -7.68
C GLY A 2 -0.90 15.91 -6.63
N ARG A 3 -0.41 16.61 -5.61
CA ARG A 3 0.30 16.05 -4.46
C ARG A 3 -0.70 15.37 -3.54
N ILE A 4 -0.61 14.06 -3.38
CA ILE A 4 -1.42 13.32 -2.41
C ILE A 4 -0.86 13.62 -1.01
N GLU A 5 -1.47 14.57 -0.29
CA GLU A 5 -1.12 14.84 1.10
C GLU A 5 -1.80 13.82 2.02
N GLY A 6 -1.21 12.62 2.09
CA GLY A 6 -1.63 11.59 3.04
C GLY A 6 -0.97 11.82 4.40
N ARG A 7 -1.75 12.17 5.43
CA ARG A 7 -1.28 12.04 6.82
C ARG A 7 -1.16 10.55 7.16
N ALA A 8 0.07 10.06 7.32
CA ALA A 8 0.32 8.75 7.90
C ALA A 8 0.00 8.80 9.40
N SER A 9 -1.08 8.13 9.82
CA SER A 9 -1.34 7.90 11.25
C SER A 9 -0.22 7.04 11.84
N THR A 10 0.44 7.57 12.87
CA THR A 10 1.55 6.94 13.60
C THR A 10 1.08 5.74 14.41
N SER A 11 1.06 4.55 13.82
CA SER A 11 1.03 3.30 14.58
C SER A 11 1.64 2.12 13.81
N LEU A 12 2.93 2.23 13.47
CA LEU A 12 3.78 1.15 12.95
C LEU A 12 4.45 0.20 13.98
N PRO A 13 4.48 0.41 15.32
CA PRO A 13 5.36 -0.38 16.20
C PRO A 13 5.12 -1.89 16.25
N ARG A 14 3.88 -2.36 16.06
CA ARG A 14 3.49 -3.75 16.36
C ARG A 14 3.90 -4.78 15.30
N GLU A 15 4.20 -4.35 14.07
CA GLU A 15 4.58 -5.28 12.99
C GLU A 15 6.10 -5.37 12.81
N VAL A 16 6.81 -4.27 13.04
CA VAL A 16 8.28 -4.22 13.10
C VAL A 16 8.85 -5.22 14.12
N ALA A 17 8.15 -5.41 15.25
CA ALA A 17 8.55 -6.36 16.29
C ALA A 17 8.56 -7.84 15.86
N ARG A 18 7.85 -8.23 14.78
CA ARG A 18 7.77 -9.63 14.33
C ARG A 18 8.90 -10.03 13.37
N ASN A 19 9.64 -9.07 12.83
CA ASN A 19 10.79 -9.35 11.99
C ASN A 19 11.96 -8.44 12.43
N PRO A 20 12.90 -8.93 13.27
CA PRO A 20 13.98 -8.10 13.83
C PRO A 20 14.95 -7.52 12.79
N ARG A 21 14.81 -7.87 11.50
CA ARG A 21 15.56 -7.26 10.39
C ARG A 21 14.87 -6.04 9.78
N LEU A 22 13.55 -5.89 9.96
CA LEU A 22 12.79 -4.70 9.57
C LEU A 22 12.71 -3.75 10.77
N ASP A 23 13.11 -2.51 10.55
CA ASP A 23 12.90 -1.38 11.46
C ASP A 23 11.97 -0.36 10.78
N GLU A 24 11.44 0.60 11.54
CA GLU A 24 10.54 1.63 11.03
C GLU A 24 11.16 2.41 9.87
N ALA A 25 12.45 2.75 9.96
CA ALA A 25 13.15 3.48 8.91
C ALA A 25 13.17 2.70 7.59
N LYS A 26 13.47 1.40 7.62
CA LYS A 26 13.40 0.55 6.42
C LYS A 26 12.00 0.45 5.83
N VAL A 27 10.96 0.37 6.68
CA VAL A 27 9.57 0.38 6.22
C VAL A 27 9.24 1.70 5.54
N THR A 28 9.61 2.83 6.15
CA THR A 28 9.40 4.17 5.56
C THR A 28 10.12 4.32 4.22
N VAL A 29 11.38 3.87 4.15
CA VAL A 29 12.16 3.88 2.90
C VAL A 29 11.51 2.99 1.84
N ALA A 30 11.07 1.78 2.18
CA ALA A 30 10.39 0.89 1.25
C ALA A 30 9.06 1.49 0.76
N MET A 31 8.26 2.07 1.66
CA MET A 31 7.01 2.74 1.31
C MET A 31 7.21 3.96 0.42
N ALA A 32 8.29 4.72 0.61
CA ALA A 32 8.64 5.86 -0.24
C ALA A 32 9.08 5.43 -1.66
N GLN A 33 9.44 4.17 -1.85
CA GLN A 33 9.93 3.62 -3.12
C GLN A 33 8.88 2.76 -3.84
N VAL A 34 7.62 2.78 -3.36
CA VAL A 34 6.51 2.07 -3.99
C VAL A 34 6.30 2.51 -5.44
N ASP A 35 6.64 3.76 -5.79
CA ASP A 35 6.55 4.24 -7.18
C ASP A 35 7.42 3.39 -8.14
N ARG A 36 8.64 3.03 -7.72
CA ARG A 36 9.56 2.20 -8.52
C ARG A 36 9.06 0.77 -8.69
N LEU A 37 8.33 0.26 -7.70
CA LEU A 37 7.72 -1.07 -7.79
C LEU A 37 6.46 -1.07 -8.63
N TRP A 38 5.77 0.07 -8.70
CA TRP A 38 4.50 0.21 -9.43
C TRP A 38 4.63 -0.14 -10.91
N ASP A 39 5.66 0.37 -11.57
CA ASP A 39 5.90 0.16 -13.01
C ASP A 39 6.34 -1.27 -13.34
N LEU A 40 6.81 -2.03 -12.34
CA LEU A 40 7.13 -3.45 -12.49
C LEU A 40 5.88 -4.34 -12.42
N LEU A 41 4.76 -3.81 -11.92
CA LEU A 41 3.50 -4.54 -11.85
C LEU A 41 2.78 -4.47 -13.20
N GLY A 42 2.32 -5.62 -13.70
CA GLY A 42 1.45 -5.66 -14.87
C GLY A 42 0.10 -4.96 -14.60
N PRO A 43 -0.61 -4.51 -15.64
CA PRO A 43 -1.87 -3.75 -15.49
C PRO A 43 -2.93 -4.46 -14.65
N ALA A 44 -3.03 -5.79 -14.77
CA ALA A 44 -3.95 -6.60 -13.98
C ALA A 44 -3.65 -6.53 -12.48
N GLU A 45 -2.37 -6.53 -12.12
CA GLU A 45 -1.88 -6.49 -10.75
C GLU A 45 -2.09 -5.11 -10.13
N GLN A 46 -1.75 -4.05 -10.87
CA GLN A 46 -2.04 -2.66 -10.48
C GLN A 46 -3.53 -2.47 -10.18
N THR A 47 -4.40 -2.99 -11.05
CA THR A 47 -5.85 -2.90 -10.86
C THR A 47 -6.31 -3.67 -9.63
N ARG A 48 -5.73 -4.85 -9.36
CA ARG A 48 -6.06 -5.61 -8.14
C ARG A 48 -5.71 -4.83 -6.89
N LEU A 49 -4.50 -4.26 -6.84
CA LEU A 49 -4.04 -3.46 -5.70
C LEU A 49 -4.93 -2.23 -5.50
N LEU A 50 -5.25 -1.47 -6.55
CA LEU A 50 -6.15 -0.32 -6.42
C LEU A 50 -7.52 -0.72 -5.87
N ARG A 51 -8.09 -1.83 -6.33
CA ARG A 51 -9.37 -2.32 -5.79
C ARG A 51 -9.27 -2.65 -4.31
N GLN A 52 -8.18 -3.23 -3.84
CA GLN A 52 -8.02 -3.56 -2.42
C GLN A 52 -7.76 -2.32 -1.56
N LEU A 53 -6.97 -1.38 -2.06
CA LEU A 53 -6.55 -0.20 -1.31
C LEU A 53 -7.59 0.91 -1.31
N VAL A 54 -8.35 1.06 -2.39
CA VAL A 54 -9.30 2.17 -2.55
C VAL A 54 -10.71 1.72 -2.20
N ASN A 55 -11.34 2.49 -1.32
CA ASN A 55 -12.74 2.34 -0.94
C ASN A 55 -13.65 3.10 -1.92
N LYS A 56 -13.32 4.37 -2.17
CA LYS A 56 -14.11 5.28 -3.01
C LYS A 56 -13.21 6.34 -3.63
N VAL A 57 -13.51 6.70 -4.87
CA VAL A 57 -12.95 7.89 -5.53
C VAL A 57 -14.09 8.87 -5.78
N THR A 58 -13.93 10.12 -5.34
CA THR A 58 -14.85 11.21 -5.64
C THR A 58 -14.13 12.18 -6.58
N VAL A 59 -14.71 12.43 -7.76
CA VAL A 59 -14.18 13.40 -8.73
C VAL A 59 -15.04 14.65 -8.67
N GLY A 60 -14.44 15.77 -8.28
CA GLY A 60 -15.02 17.10 -8.37
C GLY A 60 -14.49 17.85 -9.58
N ASN A 61 -14.99 19.06 -9.82
CA ASN A 61 -14.59 19.87 -10.98
C ASN A 61 -13.10 20.21 -10.98
N ASP A 62 -12.51 20.45 -9.81
CA ASP A 62 -11.09 20.78 -9.63
C ASP A 62 -10.36 19.87 -8.63
N THR A 63 -11.05 18.86 -8.08
CA THR A 63 -10.54 18.02 -7.00
C THR A 63 -10.70 16.54 -7.29
N LEU A 64 -9.75 15.75 -6.78
CA LEU A 64 -9.83 14.29 -6.74
C LEU A 64 -9.65 13.85 -5.29
N GLU A 65 -10.69 13.25 -4.71
CA GLU A 65 -10.63 12.68 -3.37
C GLU A 65 -10.57 11.16 -3.47
N VAL A 66 -9.60 10.57 -2.78
CA VAL A 66 -9.42 9.11 -2.73
C VAL A 66 -9.56 8.67 -1.28
N HIS A 67 -10.58 7.86 -0.99
CA HIS A 67 -10.77 7.23 0.30
C HIS A 67 -10.12 5.86 0.28
N LEU A 68 -9.11 5.64 1.12
CA LEU A 68 -8.48 4.33 1.27
C LEU A 68 -9.34 3.42 2.17
N ARG A 69 -9.35 2.11 1.89
CA ARG A 69 -9.98 1.12 2.76
C ARG A 69 -9.14 0.97 4.03
N ALA A 70 -9.82 0.96 5.18
CA ALA A 70 -9.20 0.56 6.44
C ALA A 70 -8.62 -0.86 6.29
N GLY A 71 -7.34 -1.04 6.63
CA GLY A 71 -6.66 -2.33 6.53
C GLY A 71 -6.34 -2.80 5.10
N GLY A 72 -6.56 -2.00 4.06
CA GLY A 72 -6.28 -2.39 2.68
C GLY A 72 -4.83 -2.88 2.46
N LEU A 73 -3.85 -2.17 3.03
CA LEU A 73 -2.43 -2.57 2.98
C LEU A 73 -2.17 -3.91 3.66
N ARG A 74 -2.86 -4.19 4.78
CA ARG A 74 -2.72 -5.45 5.52
C ARG A 74 -3.28 -6.61 4.70
N ALA A 75 -4.48 -6.43 4.14
CA ALA A 75 -5.10 -7.43 3.28
C ALA A 75 -4.25 -7.74 2.04
N THR A 76 -3.64 -6.71 1.43
CA THR A 76 -2.69 -6.89 0.33
C THR A 76 -1.45 -7.69 0.77
N ALA A 77 -0.87 -7.39 1.93
CA ALA A 77 0.29 -8.11 2.44
C ALA A 77 -0.02 -9.59 2.70
N ASP A 78 -1.16 -9.87 3.34
CA ASP A 78 -1.61 -11.24 3.63
C ASP A 78 -1.87 -12.03 2.33
N GLU A 79 -2.46 -11.41 1.30
CA GLU A 79 -2.63 -12.05 -0.02
C GLU A 79 -1.29 -12.39 -0.68
N MET A 80 -0.34 -11.44 -0.68
CA MET A 80 0.97 -11.66 -1.29
C MET A 80 1.75 -12.78 -0.59
N GLN A 81 1.65 -12.86 0.73
CA GLN A 81 2.25 -13.94 1.51
C GLN A 81 1.65 -15.29 1.12
N ALA A 82 0.32 -15.39 1.08
CA ALA A 82 -0.37 -16.61 0.69
C ALA A 82 -0.01 -17.07 -0.73
N ARG A 83 0.14 -16.13 -1.68
CA ARG A 83 0.59 -16.44 -3.06
C ARG A 83 2.02 -16.94 -3.13
N THR A 84 2.89 -16.42 -2.26
CA THR A 84 4.29 -16.86 -2.18
C THR A 84 4.38 -18.27 -1.60
N GLU A 85 3.58 -18.57 -0.57
CA GLU A 85 3.50 -19.91 0.04
C GLU A 85 2.89 -20.95 -0.91
N ALA A 86 1.88 -20.58 -1.71
CA ALA A 86 1.28 -21.49 -2.69
C ALA A 86 2.19 -21.80 -3.89
N ALA A 87 3.23 -21.02 -4.11
CA ALA A 87 4.21 -21.21 -5.18
C ALA A 87 5.46 -22.00 -4.74
N ALA A 88 5.56 -22.34 -3.44
CA ALA A 88 6.65 -23.11 -2.84
C ALA A 88 6.27 -24.59 -2.67
#